data_AF-A0A2E9N8L4-F1
#
_entry.id   AF-A0A2E9N8L4-F1
#
_cell.length_a   1.000
_cell.length_b   1.000
_cell.length_c   1.000
_cell.angle_alpha   90.00
_cell.angle_beta   90.00
_cell.angle_gamma   90.00
#
_symmetry.space_group_name_H-M   'P 1'
#
loop_
_entity.id
_entity.type
_entity.pdbx_description
1 polymer ?
#
loop_
_entity_poly.entity_id
_entity_poly.type
_entity_poly.pdbx_seq_one_letter_code
_entity_poly.pdbx_strand_id
1 'polypeptide(L)'
;MNETRNIPTTRQAEGLLCSPGEWGWVLAVCVVAFFAATPLWRSLENFNPGEDYRLPYAQSDDYWHFERWCEAALDRDVLVVGDSVVWGEYVAPGSSLAGALGKSSPGDRFANLGVNGIHPAALEGLLRHHGSALHGRKVLLHCNPLWMSSPRVDLSGAEDDFPLNHSKLVGQFFTRPLSYRARHSERIAAVLDRYSGLRGLAGHIRSSCFEGSDLYHWSSEHPGKSVLGRFTFEAVVPARTLRHQPVSWLESKGLRQERQWVSVDDSFQWRCFQRVVELLLARGNSVFVLLGPYNEHMLSPRGKVEYGALRKDLSAWLRSRPIGLAVAEVLPSELFADASHPLEAGYVRLAELLAADPAFTQWLQD
;
A
#
# COMPACT_ATOMS: atom_id res chain seq x y z
N MET A 1 -29.20 -54.71 59.61
CA MET A 1 -28.27 -54.61 58.46
C MET A 1 -28.53 -53.27 57.78
N ASN A 2 -27.77 -52.25 58.17
CA ASN A 2 -27.81 -50.92 57.55
C ASN A 2 -26.69 -50.84 56.51
N GLU A 3 -27.05 -50.78 55.24
CA GLU A 3 -26.12 -50.44 54.16
C GLU A 3 -25.84 -48.93 54.19
N THR A 4 -24.70 -48.55 54.73
CA THR A 4 -24.10 -47.23 54.51
C THR A 4 -23.61 -47.15 53.07
N ARG A 5 -24.39 -46.50 52.21
CA ARG A 5 -23.93 -46.00 50.91
C ARG A 5 -22.85 -44.95 51.15
N ASN A 6 -21.61 -45.27 50.75
CA ASN A 6 -20.56 -44.28 50.59
C ASN A 6 -20.97 -43.30 49.49
N ILE A 7 -21.30 -42.08 49.88
CA ILE A 7 -21.40 -40.94 48.96
C ILE A 7 -19.95 -40.55 48.61
N PRO A 8 -19.54 -40.59 47.34
CA PRO A 8 -18.24 -40.06 46.96
C PRO A 8 -18.25 -38.55 47.22
N THR A 9 -17.45 -38.12 48.17
CA THR A 9 -17.16 -36.71 48.43
C THR A 9 -16.62 -36.06 47.16
N THR A 10 -17.34 -35.04 46.71
CA THR A 10 -16.94 -34.05 45.72
C THR A 10 -15.57 -33.44 46.06
N ARG A 11 -14.50 -34.03 45.52
CA ARG A 11 -13.18 -33.39 45.35
C ARG A 11 -12.62 -33.73 43.97
N GLN A 12 -13.30 -33.25 42.93
CA GLN A 12 -12.75 -33.23 41.56
C GLN A 12 -13.15 -31.93 40.84
N ALA A 13 -13.06 -30.81 41.55
CA ALA A 13 -13.15 -29.48 40.94
C ALA A 13 -12.21 -28.52 41.69
N GLU A 14 -10.97 -28.93 41.94
CA GLU A 14 -9.89 -27.96 42.14
C GLU A 14 -9.52 -27.45 40.75
N GLY A 15 -10.27 -26.44 40.31
CA GLY A 15 -9.84 -25.61 39.20
C GLY A 15 -8.46 -25.05 39.56
N LEU A 16 -7.53 -25.08 38.60
CA LEU A 16 -6.23 -24.43 38.68
C LEU A 16 -6.42 -22.94 39.01
N LEU A 17 -6.50 -22.60 40.29
CA LEU A 17 -6.49 -21.22 40.77
C LEU A 17 -5.04 -20.89 41.07
N CYS A 18 -4.36 -20.28 40.08
CA CYS A 18 -3.01 -19.76 40.27
C CYS A 18 -2.97 -18.81 41.47
N SER A 19 -1.96 -18.97 42.31
CA SER A 19 -1.64 -18.08 43.42
C SER A 19 -1.34 -16.65 42.92
N PRO A 20 -1.48 -15.62 43.76
CA PRO A 20 -1.15 -14.24 43.38
C PRO A 20 0.29 -14.08 42.86
N GLY A 21 1.24 -14.86 43.38
CA GLY A 21 2.63 -14.88 42.90
C GLY A 21 2.78 -15.49 41.50
N GLU A 22 2.04 -16.56 41.19
CA GLU A 22 2.00 -17.16 39.86
C GLU A 22 1.35 -16.22 38.84
N TRP A 23 0.28 -15.50 39.22
CA TRP A 23 -0.31 -14.45 38.39
C TRP A 23 0.66 -13.30 38.13
N GLY A 24 1.46 -12.91 39.13
CA GLY A 24 2.54 -11.94 38.96
C GLY A 24 3.56 -12.40 37.91
N TRP A 25 3.96 -13.67 37.94
CA TRP A 25 4.86 -14.25 36.93
C TRP A 25 4.22 -14.33 35.54
N VAL A 26 2.97 -14.77 35.42
CA VAL A 26 2.26 -14.81 34.14
C VAL A 26 2.19 -13.41 33.53
N LEU A 27 1.82 -12.40 34.34
CA LEU A 27 1.78 -11.02 33.88
C LEU A 27 3.16 -10.54 33.41
N ALA A 28 4.22 -10.81 34.18
CA ALA A 28 5.58 -10.44 33.81
C ALA A 28 6.01 -11.08 32.48
N VAL A 29 5.75 -12.38 32.29
CA VAL A 29 6.05 -13.09 31.04
C VAL A 29 5.24 -12.52 29.88
N CYS A 30 3.94 -12.26 30.06
CA CYS A 30 3.10 -11.67 29.03
C CYS A 30 3.58 -10.26 28.63
N VAL A 31 3.98 -9.44 29.60
CA VAL A 31 4.53 -8.10 29.35
C VAL A 31 5.84 -8.18 28.57
N VAL A 32 6.77 -9.03 29.02
CA VAL A 32 8.05 -9.23 28.31
C VAL A 32 7.80 -9.73 26.88
N ALA A 33 6.96 -10.73 26.70
CA ALA A 33 6.61 -11.26 25.38
C ALA A 33 5.97 -10.18 24.49
N PHE A 34 5.06 -9.36 25.04
CA PHE A 34 4.39 -8.28 24.31
C PHE A 34 5.39 -7.26 23.76
N PHE A 35 6.37 -6.84 24.56
CA PHE A 35 7.37 -5.85 24.14
C PHE A 35 8.53 -6.46 23.34
N ALA A 36 8.89 -7.71 23.58
CA ALA A 36 10.00 -8.39 22.90
C ALA A 36 9.61 -8.98 21.54
N ALA A 37 8.33 -9.33 21.31
CA ALA A 37 7.91 -10.05 20.10
C ALA A 37 8.28 -9.31 18.80
N THR A 38 7.94 -8.02 18.69
CA THR A 38 8.24 -7.22 17.49
C THR A 38 9.75 -7.07 17.22
N PRO A 39 10.59 -6.59 18.16
CA PRO A 39 12.03 -6.46 17.90
C PRO A 39 12.70 -7.82 17.66
N LEU A 40 12.29 -8.87 18.39
CA LEU A 40 12.81 -10.21 18.18
C LEU A 40 12.48 -10.71 16.77
N TRP A 41 11.22 -10.59 16.33
CA TRP A 41 10.84 -11.01 14.98
C TRP A 41 11.61 -10.23 13.90
N ARG A 42 11.73 -8.90 14.04
CA ARG A 42 12.52 -8.07 13.10
C ARG A 42 13.98 -8.53 13.00
N SER A 43 14.56 -9.03 14.10
CA SER A 43 15.95 -9.52 14.12
C SER A 43 16.12 -10.93 13.57
N LEU A 44 15.08 -11.76 13.67
CA LEU A 44 15.11 -13.15 13.20
C LEU A 44 14.69 -13.27 11.73
N GLU A 45 13.75 -12.44 11.28
CA GLU A 45 13.26 -12.50 9.90
C GLU A 45 14.31 -11.97 8.92
N ASN A 46 14.78 -12.88 8.06
CA ASN A 46 15.67 -12.65 6.95
C ASN A 46 14.97 -11.81 5.87
N PHE A 47 15.09 -10.49 6.01
CA PHE A 47 14.60 -9.53 5.02
C PHE A 47 15.78 -8.83 4.35
N ASN A 48 16.16 -9.33 3.18
CA ASN A 48 17.20 -8.76 2.34
C ASN A 48 16.59 -8.35 0.98
N PRO A 49 15.96 -7.16 0.89
CA PRO A 49 15.34 -6.70 -0.34
C PRO A 49 16.40 -6.47 -1.42
N GLY A 50 16.22 -7.11 -2.58
CA GLY A 50 17.07 -6.91 -3.75
C GLY A 50 16.92 -5.50 -4.36
N GLU A 51 17.71 -5.20 -5.38
CA GLU A 51 17.69 -3.89 -6.05
C GLU A 51 16.35 -3.56 -6.71
N ASP A 52 15.66 -4.58 -7.24
CA ASP A 52 14.37 -4.45 -7.91
C ASP A 52 13.18 -4.75 -6.98
N TYR A 53 13.39 -4.69 -5.66
CA TYR A 53 12.35 -5.00 -4.69
C TYR A 53 11.14 -4.06 -4.82
N ARG A 54 9.95 -4.66 -4.81
CA ARG A 54 8.65 -4.01 -4.61
C ARG A 54 7.82 -4.85 -3.66
N LEU A 55 6.85 -4.28 -2.98
CA LEU A 55 5.99 -5.05 -2.09
C LEU A 55 5.28 -6.20 -2.84
N PRO A 56 5.34 -7.47 -2.39
CA PRO A 56 4.62 -8.57 -3.02
C PRO A 56 3.11 -8.32 -3.02
N TYR A 57 2.40 -8.72 -4.08
CA TYR A 57 0.96 -8.50 -4.19
C TYR A 57 0.18 -9.14 -3.02
N ALA A 58 0.54 -10.37 -2.65
CA ALA A 58 -0.06 -11.09 -1.52
C ALA A 58 0.14 -10.39 -0.16
N GLN A 59 1.09 -9.45 -0.09
CA GLN A 59 1.41 -8.64 1.08
C GLN A 59 1.00 -7.18 0.93
N SER A 60 0.16 -6.85 -0.07
CA SER A 60 -0.29 -5.46 -0.29
C SER A 60 -1.08 -4.88 0.90
N ASP A 61 -1.68 -5.73 1.73
CA ASP A 61 -2.34 -5.36 2.99
C ASP A 61 -1.48 -5.57 4.25
N ASP A 62 -0.22 -5.96 4.09
CA ASP A 62 0.74 -6.12 5.18
C ASP A 62 1.53 -4.83 5.42
N TYR A 63 0.92 -3.91 6.17
CA TYR A 63 1.51 -2.59 6.43
C TYR A 63 2.71 -2.65 7.38
N TRP A 64 2.87 -3.73 8.15
CA TRP A 64 4.08 -3.95 8.95
C TRP A 64 5.26 -4.25 8.03
N HIS A 65 5.04 -5.05 6.98
CA HIS A 65 6.06 -5.34 5.98
C HIS A 65 6.38 -4.13 5.11
N PHE A 66 5.37 -3.32 4.78
CA PHE A 66 5.58 -2.02 4.14
C PHE A 66 6.47 -1.10 4.98
N GLU A 67 6.26 -1.01 6.29
CA GLU A 67 7.09 -0.22 7.20
C GLU A 67 8.55 -0.70 7.19
N ARG A 68 8.78 -2.02 7.24
CA ARG A 68 10.12 -2.60 7.10
C ARG A 68 10.77 -2.28 5.76
N TRP A 69 9.99 -2.32 4.69
CA TRP A 69 10.49 -1.94 3.38
C TRP A 69 10.86 -0.46 3.33
N CYS A 70 10.08 0.42 3.94
CA CYS A 70 10.43 1.85 4.04
C CYS A 70 11.76 2.06 4.79
N GLU A 71 12.01 1.33 5.88
CA GLU A 71 13.26 1.38 6.64
C GLU A 71 14.44 0.87 5.80
N ALA A 72 14.29 -0.26 5.12
CA ALA A 72 15.35 -0.85 4.30
C ALA A 72 15.67 -0.01 3.05
N ALA A 73 14.66 0.62 2.44
CA ALA A 73 14.80 1.46 1.26
C ALA A 73 15.51 2.81 1.52
N LEU A 74 15.81 3.15 2.77
CA LEU A 74 16.56 4.37 3.10
C LEU A 74 17.99 4.36 2.54
N ASP A 75 18.50 3.17 2.18
CA ASP A 75 19.76 3.04 1.47
C ASP A 75 19.70 3.55 0.01
N ARG A 76 18.50 3.82 -0.54
CA ARG A 76 18.28 4.31 -1.91
C ARG A 76 18.16 5.82 -1.95
N ASP A 77 18.57 6.41 -3.07
CA ASP A 77 18.63 7.87 -3.24
C ASP A 77 17.24 8.48 -3.41
N VAL A 78 16.36 7.81 -4.16
CA VAL A 78 14.99 8.26 -4.45
C VAL A 78 13.96 7.19 -4.10
N LEU A 79 12.91 7.60 -3.38
CA LEU A 79 11.77 6.74 -3.03
C LEU A 79 10.60 7.02 -3.99
N VAL A 80 10.20 6.02 -4.77
CA VAL A 80 9.09 6.13 -5.74
C VAL A 80 7.81 5.64 -5.07
N VAL A 81 6.89 6.56 -4.78
CA VAL A 81 5.66 6.32 -4.01
C VAL A 81 4.43 6.52 -4.88
N GLY A 82 3.44 5.64 -4.75
CA GLY A 82 2.18 5.78 -5.46
C GLY A 82 1.38 4.49 -5.53
N ASP A 83 0.49 4.46 -6.51
CA ASP A 83 -0.47 3.37 -6.72
C ASP A 83 0.07 2.21 -7.57
N SER A 84 -0.85 1.39 -8.07
CA SER A 84 -0.55 0.22 -8.91
C SER A 84 0.24 0.56 -10.18
N VAL A 85 0.22 1.81 -10.63
CA VAL A 85 1.04 2.27 -11.76
C VAL A 85 2.51 2.21 -11.38
N VAL A 86 2.95 2.88 -10.33
CA VAL A 86 4.37 2.82 -9.95
C VAL A 86 4.76 1.47 -9.35
N TRP A 87 3.82 0.75 -8.71
CA TRP A 87 4.03 -0.64 -8.30
C TRP A 87 4.34 -1.55 -9.49
N GLY A 88 3.76 -1.29 -10.67
CA GLY A 88 4.02 -2.01 -11.91
C GLY A 88 3.11 -3.21 -12.15
N GLU A 89 1.79 -3.01 -12.12
CA GLU A 89 0.74 -4.05 -12.24
C GLU A 89 0.95 -5.09 -13.36
N TYR A 90 1.45 -4.64 -14.52
CA TYR A 90 1.58 -5.44 -15.74
C TYR A 90 3.02 -5.84 -16.06
N VAL A 91 3.97 -5.59 -15.15
CA VAL A 91 5.40 -5.80 -15.40
C VAL A 91 6.07 -6.54 -14.26
N ALA A 92 7.23 -7.13 -14.55
CA ALA A 92 8.11 -7.69 -13.53
C ALA A 92 8.69 -6.56 -12.64
N PRO A 93 9.14 -6.85 -11.41
CA PRO A 93 9.62 -5.82 -10.47
C PRO A 93 10.67 -4.86 -11.07
N GLY A 94 11.70 -5.39 -11.74
CA GLY A 94 12.77 -4.62 -12.39
C GLY A 94 12.40 -3.86 -13.68
N SER A 95 11.15 -3.98 -14.13
CA SER A 95 10.61 -3.31 -15.33
C SER A 95 9.55 -2.25 -14.99
N SER A 96 9.37 -1.97 -13.69
CA SER A 96 8.56 -0.84 -13.19
C SER A 96 9.25 0.51 -13.42
N LEU A 97 8.57 1.62 -13.11
CA LEU A 97 9.14 2.97 -13.25
C LEU A 97 10.47 3.14 -12.50
N ALA A 98 10.58 2.62 -11.28
CA ALA A 98 11.83 2.68 -10.50
C ALA A 98 12.97 1.92 -11.20
N GLY A 99 12.68 0.74 -11.74
CA GLY A 99 13.66 -0.05 -12.48
C GLY A 99 14.07 0.61 -13.81
N ALA A 100 13.13 1.24 -14.51
CA ALA A 100 13.42 2.00 -15.73
C ALA A 100 14.29 3.25 -15.43
N LEU A 101 13.96 4.02 -14.39
CA LEU A 101 14.74 5.18 -13.97
C LEU A 101 16.17 4.80 -13.54
N GLY A 102 16.34 3.70 -12.79
CA GLY A 102 17.68 3.22 -12.41
C GLY A 102 18.55 2.82 -13.60
N LYS A 103 17.95 2.38 -14.72
CA LYS A 103 18.68 2.11 -15.98
C LYS A 103 19.03 3.40 -16.72
N SER A 104 18.17 4.40 -16.68
CA SER A 104 18.34 5.69 -17.37
C SER A 104 19.25 6.68 -16.64
N SER A 105 19.42 6.54 -15.31
CA SER A 105 20.29 7.36 -14.47
C SER A 105 21.33 6.50 -13.74
N PRO A 106 22.41 6.05 -14.42
CA PRO A 106 23.43 5.19 -13.82
C PRO A 106 24.17 5.94 -12.70
N GLY A 107 23.79 5.67 -11.45
CA GLY A 107 24.34 6.33 -10.27
C GLY A 107 23.29 6.59 -9.20
N ASP A 108 22.05 6.84 -9.62
CA ASP A 108 20.91 7.03 -8.72
C ASP A 108 20.19 5.71 -8.48
N ARG A 109 19.99 5.36 -7.21
CA ARG A 109 19.23 4.16 -6.82
C ARG A 109 17.81 4.55 -6.48
N PHE A 110 16.84 3.96 -7.18
CA PHE A 110 15.41 4.19 -6.99
C PHE A 110 14.77 3.01 -6.25
N ALA A 111 14.04 3.28 -5.17
CA ALA A 111 13.24 2.29 -4.45
C ALA A 111 11.78 2.31 -4.91
N ASN A 112 11.20 1.16 -5.23
CA ASN A 112 9.78 1.07 -5.51
C ASN A 112 8.96 0.89 -4.21
N LEU A 113 8.37 1.98 -3.71
CA LEU A 113 7.43 1.99 -2.59
C LEU A 113 5.97 2.03 -3.04
N GLY A 114 5.69 1.72 -4.30
CA GLY A 114 4.34 1.60 -4.82
C GLY A 114 3.56 0.50 -4.08
N VAL A 115 2.25 0.68 -3.95
CA VAL A 115 1.36 -0.37 -3.43
C VAL A 115 0.25 -0.63 -4.43
N ASN A 116 0.00 -1.90 -4.73
CA ASN A 116 -1.05 -2.25 -5.66
C ASN A 116 -2.43 -1.85 -5.11
N GLY A 117 -3.24 -1.15 -5.90
CA GLY A 117 -4.62 -0.80 -5.52
C GLY A 117 -4.74 0.31 -4.47
N ILE A 118 -3.63 0.92 -4.02
CA ILE A 118 -3.69 2.06 -3.08
C ILE A 118 -4.22 3.30 -3.81
N HIS A 119 -5.33 3.83 -3.34
CA HIS A 119 -5.88 5.10 -3.81
C HIS A 119 -5.45 6.25 -2.87
N PRO A 120 -5.52 7.53 -3.28
CA PRO A 120 -4.99 8.66 -2.49
C PRO A 120 -5.43 8.71 -1.02
N ALA A 121 -6.69 8.43 -0.72
CA ALA A 121 -7.18 8.39 0.65
C ALA A 121 -6.56 7.28 1.51
N ALA A 122 -6.26 6.12 0.93
CA ALA A 122 -5.55 5.04 1.61
C ALA A 122 -4.05 5.33 1.67
N LEU A 123 -3.46 5.92 0.63
CA LEU A 123 -2.06 6.35 0.60
C LEU A 123 -1.75 7.37 1.69
N GLU A 124 -2.66 8.31 1.95
CA GLU A 124 -2.55 9.23 3.08
C GLU A 124 -2.42 8.47 4.40
N GLY A 125 -3.29 7.49 4.64
CA GLY A 125 -3.24 6.65 5.84
C GLY A 125 -1.95 5.83 5.91
N LEU A 126 -1.53 5.24 4.79
CA LEU A 126 -0.30 4.45 4.68
C LEU A 126 0.91 5.27 5.12
N LEU A 127 1.12 6.43 4.49
CA LEU A 127 2.29 7.25 4.78
C LEU A 127 2.23 7.87 6.17
N ARG A 128 1.03 8.25 6.65
CA ARG A 128 0.84 8.84 7.98
C ARG A 128 1.18 7.86 9.10
N HIS A 129 0.79 6.59 8.96
CA HIS A 129 0.87 5.61 10.04
C HIS A 129 2.01 4.60 9.88
N HIS A 130 2.43 4.30 8.65
CA HIS A 130 3.41 3.25 8.35
C HIS A 130 4.59 3.75 7.51
N GLY A 131 4.58 5.01 7.07
CA GLY A 131 5.68 5.63 6.31
C GLY A 131 6.53 6.59 7.14
N SER A 132 6.67 6.37 8.46
CA SER A 132 7.41 7.25 9.36
C SER A 132 8.89 7.43 8.98
N ALA A 133 9.49 6.41 8.35
CA ALA A 133 10.86 6.45 7.85
C ALA A 133 11.08 7.47 6.72
N LEU A 134 10.03 7.92 6.03
CA LEU A 134 10.11 8.87 4.91
C LEU A 134 10.25 10.31 5.45
N HIS A 135 11.44 10.65 5.93
CA HIS A 135 11.79 11.97 6.43
C HIS A 135 13.12 12.44 5.84
N GLY A 136 13.17 13.68 5.34
CA GLY A 136 14.39 14.23 4.75
C GLY A 136 14.90 13.45 3.53
N ARG A 137 14.00 12.82 2.76
CA ARG A 137 14.33 12.02 1.57
C ARG A 137 13.88 12.70 0.28
N LYS A 138 14.41 12.24 -0.85
CA LYS A 138 13.85 12.51 -2.17
C LYS A 138 12.70 11.55 -2.43
N VAL A 139 11.51 12.08 -2.69
CA VAL A 139 10.31 11.30 -2.96
C VAL A 139 9.73 11.66 -4.31
N LEU A 140 9.73 10.69 -5.22
CA LEU A 140 8.99 10.76 -6.49
C LEU A 140 7.57 10.23 -6.24
N LEU A 141 6.60 11.14 -6.16
CA LEU A 141 5.21 10.83 -5.87
C LEU A 141 4.38 10.79 -7.17
N HIS A 142 3.74 9.65 -7.44
CA HIS A 142 2.83 9.51 -8.58
C HIS A 142 1.43 10.01 -8.25
N CYS A 143 0.92 10.91 -9.09
CA CYS A 143 -0.45 11.42 -9.06
C CYS A 143 -1.23 10.81 -10.23
N ASN A 144 -2.07 9.81 -9.96
CA ASN A 144 -2.91 9.17 -10.97
C ASN A 144 -4.30 9.84 -11.06
N PRO A 145 -4.66 10.52 -12.17
CA PRO A 145 -5.98 11.12 -12.33
C PRO A 145 -7.12 10.10 -12.37
N LEU A 146 -6.83 8.81 -12.63
CA LEU A 146 -7.84 7.72 -12.62
C LEU A 146 -8.75 7.78 -11.40
N TRP A 147 -8.21 8.17 -10.24
CA TRP A 147 -8.95 8.24 -8.99
C TRP A 147 -10.06 9.30 -8.97
N MET A 148 -10.12 10.18 -9.96
CA MET A 148 -11.16 11.21 -10.14
C MET A 148 -12.09 10.92 -11.33
N SER A 149 -11.97 9.75 -11.97
CA SER A 149 -12.65 9.43 -13.25
C SER A 149 -14.16 9.18 -13.13
N SER A 150 -14.68 9.08 -11.91
CA SER A 150 -16.11 9.03 -11.58
C SER A 150 -16.31 9.36 -10.10
N PRO A 151 -17.51 9.84 -9.68
CA PRO A 151 -17.83 10.02 -8.27
C PRO A 151 -17.64 8.76 -7.42
N ARG A 152 -17.85 7.59 -8.04
CA ARG A 152 -17.65 6.28 -7.42
C ARG A 152 -16.18 6.01 -7.10
N VAL A 153 -15.29 6.17 -8.08
CA VAL A 153 -13.85 5.96 -7.89
C VAL A 153 -13.23 7.05 -6.99
N ASP A 154 -13.78 8.27 -7.05
CA ASP A 154 -13.40 9.39 -6.19
C ASP A 154 -13.89 9.24 -4.74
N LEU A 155 -14.79 8.31 -4.47
CA LEU A 155 -15.41 8.10 -3.16
C LEU A 155 -16.22 9.32 -2.64
N SER A 156 -16.58 10.24 -3.53
CA SER A 156 -17.53 11.33 -3.28
C SER A 156 -18.98 10.93 -3.54
N GLY A 157 -19.22 9.82 -4.26
CA GLY A 157 -20.54 9.22 -4.44
C GLY A 157 -21.03 8.45 -3.20
N ALA A 158 -22.35 8.34 -3.07
CA ALA A 158 -23.02 7.62 -1.97
C ALA A 158 -23.42 6.18 -2.33
N GLU A 159 -22.77 5.55 -3.31
CA GLU A 159 -23.08 4.18 -3.71
C GLU A 159 -22.80 3.20 -2.56
N ASP A 160 -23.82 2.46 -2.16
CA ASP A 160 -23.73 1.36 -1.21
C ASP A 160 -23.12 0.15 -1.95
N ASP A 161 -22.08 -0.47 -1.39
CA ASP A 161 -21.34 -1.66 -1.88
C ASP A 161 -20.13 -1.49 -2.83
N PHE A 162 -19.54 -0.30 -2.94
CA PHE A 162 -18.24 -0.19 -3.62
C PHE A 162 -17.09 -0.79 -2.77
N PRO A 163 -16.40 -1.85 -3.22
CA PRO A 163 -15.32 -2.47 -2.47
C PRO A 163 -14.13 -1.50 -2.37
N LEU A 164 -13.76 -1.15 -1.14
CA LEU A 164 -12.68 -0.23 -0.86
C LEU A 164 -11.39 -0.99 -0.54
N ASN A 165 -10.44 -0.98 -1.48
CA ASN A 165 -9.10 -1.51 -1.24
C ASN A 165 -8.43 -0.75 -0.09
N HIS A 166 -7.70 -1.48 0.76
CA HIS A 166 -7.00 -0.90 1.92
C HIS A 166 -7.90 -0.06 2.84
N SER A 167 -9.15 -0.48 3.04
CA SER A 167 -10.13 0.24 3.88
C SER A 167 -9.68 0.48 5.33
N LYS A 168 -8.70 -0.26 5.84
CA LYS A 168 -8.09 -0.04 7.16
C LYS A 168 -7.25 1.24 7.23
N LEU A 169 -6.81 1.77 6.10
CA LEU A 169 -5.97 2.97 6.02
C LEU A 169 -6.77 4.27 5.92
N VAL A 170 -8.00 4.24 5.38
CA VAL A 170 -8.80 5.46 5.24
C VAL A 170 -9.18 6.07 6.60
N GLY A 171 -9.64 7.32 6.58
CA GLY A 171 -10.15 8.00 7.76
C GLY A 171 -11.27 7.20 8.42
N GLN A 172 -11.02 6.71 9.65
CA GLN A 172 -11.97 5.82 10.32
C GLN A 172 -13.15 6.60 10.88
N PHE A 173 -12.98 7.81 11.41
CA PHE A 173 -14.06 8.54 12.11
C PHE A 173 -14.44 9.89 11.48
N PHE A 174 -13.49 10.82 11.33
CA PHE A 174 -13.79 12.21 10.96
C PHE A 174 -13.62 12.52 9.46
N THR A 175 -12.62 11.93 8.81
CA THR A 175 -12.27 12.18 7.39
C THR A 175 -12.64 11.01 6.48
N ARG A 176 -13.84 10.47 6.70
CA ARG A 176 -14.30 9.21 6.11
C ARG A 176 -14.97 9.45 4.74
N PRO A 177 -14.67 8.64 3.70
CA PRO A 177 -15.43 8.68 2.45
C PRO A 177 -16.87 8.21 2.65
N LEU A 178 -17.81 8.74 1.86
CA LEU A 178 -19.24 8.44 2.02
C LEU A 178 -19.57 6.95 1.85
N SER A 179 -18.83 6.26 0.98
CA SER A 179 -18.97 4.82 0.72
C SER A 179 -18.45 3.92 1.84
N TYR A 180 -17.73 4.43 2.87
CA TYR A 180 -17.16 3.59 3.92
C TYR A 180 -18.16 3.27 5.04
N ARG A 181 -18.67 2.03 5.03
CA ARG A 181 -19.73 1.54 5.93
C ARG A 181 -19.30 0.51 6.99
N ALA A 182 -18.00 0.41 7.29
CA ALA A 182 -17.51 -0.51 8.32
C ALA A 182 -18.19 -0.30 9.70
N ARG A 183 -18.35 -1.40 10.44
CA ARG A 183 -18.93 -1.39 11.79
C ARG A 183 -18.03 -0.64 12.76
N HIS A 184 -18.58 -0.13 13.86
CA HIS A 184 -17.79 0.57 14.89
C HIS A 184 -16.65 -0.28 15.45
N SER A 185 -16.89 -1.58 15.68
CA SER A 185 -15.86 -2.52 16.13
C SER A 185 -14.71 -2.66 15.15
N GLU A 186 -15.02 -2.78 13.85
CA GLU A 186 -14.02 -2.86 12.78
C GLU A 186 -13.20 -1.57 12.68
N ARG A 187 -13.84 -0.41 12.84
CA ARG A 187 -13.18 0.90 12.83
C ARG A 187 -12.24 1.07 14.02
N ILE A 188 -12.67 0.67 15.21
CA ILE A 188 -11.83 0.67 16.42
C ILE A 188 -10.64 -0.28 16.23
N ALA A 189 -10.88 -1.49 15.73
CA ALA A 189 -9.83 -2.47 15.45
C ALA A 189 -8.81 -1.90 14.45
N ALA A 190 -9.26 -1.30 13.35
CA ALA A 190 -8.38 -0.67 12.36
C ALA A 190 -7.54 0.46 12.96
N VAL A 191 -8.07 1.24 13.90
CA VAL A 191 -7.28 2.25 14.62
C VAL A 191 -6.26 1.61 15.56
N LEU A 192 -6.67 0.60 16.35
CA LEU A 192 -5.76 -0.11 17.27
C LEU A 192 -4.61 -0.80 16.53
N ASP A 193 -4.88 -1.36 15.35
CA ASP A 193 -3.87 -2.02 14.51
C ASP A 193 -2.77 -1.04 14.06
N ARG A 194 -3.05 0.26 13.89
CA ARG A 194 -2.07 1.30 13.50
C ARG A 194 -1.03 1.59 14.59
N TYR A 195 -1.41 1.42 15.86
CA TYR A 195 -0.59 1.84 17.00
C TYR A 195 0.02 0.65 17.76
N SER A 196 -0.36 -0.58 17.41
CA SER A 196 0.10 -1.79 18.10
C SER A 196 1.04 -2.60 17.21
N GLY A 197 2.34 -2.51 17.49
CA GLY A 197 3.37 -3.29 16.79
C GLY A 197 3.13 -4.80 16.88
N LEU A 198 2.54 -5.29 17.98
CA LEU A 198 2.18 -6.71 18.12
C LEU A 198 1.04 -7.12 17.19
N ARG A 199 0.01 -6.28 17.01
CA ARG A 199 -1.08 -6.55 16.06
C ARG A 199 -0.62 -6.48 14.62
N GLY A 200 0.25 -5.52 14.31
CA GLY A 200 0.96 -5.46 13.03
C GLY A 200 1.73 -6.75 12.75
N LEU A 201 2.54 -7.19 13.71
CA LEU A 201 3.28 -8.45 13.61
C LEU A 201 2.36 -9.66 13.45
N ALA A 202 1.27 -9.75 14.22
CA ALA A 202 0.30 -10.84 14.07
C ALA A 202 -0.35 -10.85 12.68
N GLY A 203 -0.63 -9.67 12.12
CA GLY A 203 -1.10 -9.51 10.75
C GLY A 203 -0.07 -9.98 9.72
N HIS A 204 1.19 -9.62 9.92
CA HIS A 204 2.32 -10.06 9.09
C HIS A 204 2.48 -11.58 9.12
N ILE A 205 2.55 -12.20 10.31
CA ILE A 205 2.63 -13.67 10.47
C ILE A 205 1.45 -14.35 9.78
N ARG A 206 0.24 -13.81 9.92
CA ARG A 206 -0.95 -14.35 9.22
C ARG A 206 -0.77 -14.33 7.70
N SER A 207 -0.24 -13.24 7.15
CA SER A 207 -0.01 -13.10 5.71
C SER A 207 1.14 -13.99 5.21
N SER A 208 2.30 -13.98 5.89
CA SER A 208 3.51 -14.68 5.45
C SER A 208 3.50 -16.18 5.76
N CYS A 209 2.98 -16.57 6.92
CA CYS A 209 2.98 -17.96 7.37
C CYS A 209 1.65 -18.66 7.10
N PHE A 210 0.50 -17.98 7.09
CA PHE A 210 -0.80 -18.66 7.05
C PHE A 210 -1.67 -18.31 5.84
N GLU A 211 -1.08 -17.75 4.78
CA GLU A 211 -1.78 -17.42 3.51
C GLU A 211 -3.00 -16.49 3.73
N GLY A 212 -2.94 -15.66 4.77
CA GLY A 212 -4.02 -14.74 5.14
C GLY A 212 -5.07 -15.32 6.08
N SER A 213 -5.09 -16.63 6.31
CA SER A 213 -6.00 -17.31 7.25
C SER A 213 -5.54 -17.16 8.69
N ASP A 214 -6.47 -16.97 9.64
CA ASP A 214 -6.11 -17.04 11.05
C ASP A 214 -5.71 -18.47 11.46
N LEU A 215 -5.02 -18.59 12.61
CA LEU A 215 -4.49 -19.85 13.09
C LEU A 215 -5.58 -20.92 13.25
N TYR A 216 -6.74 -20.55 13.78
CA TYR A 216 -7.83 -21.48 14.02
C TYR A 216 -8.37 -22.01 12.69
N HIS A 217 -8.69 -21.11 11.77
CA HIS A 217 -9.19 -21.44 10.45
C HIS A 217 -8.19 -22.32 9.68
N TRP A 218 -6.93 -21.92 9.64
CA TRP A 218 -5.88 -22.70 8.98
C TRP A 218 -5.74 -24.11 9.57
N SER A 219 -5.75 -24.24 10.90
CA SER A 219 -5.64 -25.54 11.58
C SER A 219 -6.84 -26.44 11.31
N SER A 220 -8.03 -25.86 11.15
CA SER A 220 -9.25 -26.59 10.82
C SER A 220 -9.26 -27.14 9.39
N GLU A 221 -8.66 -26.40 8.45
CA GLU A 221 -8.50 -26.83 7.05
C GLU A 221 -7.35 -27.85 6.86
N HIS A 222 -6.45 -27.95 7.84
CA HIS A 222 -5.23 -28.78 7.78
C HIS A 222 -5.10 -29.75 8.97
N PRO A 223 -6.06 -30.67 9.16
CA PRO A 223 -6.04 -31.59 10.29
C PRO A 223 -4.77 -32.44 10.30
N GLY A 224 -4.13 -32.55 11.47
CA GLY A 224 -2.91 -33.34 11.67
C GLY A 224 -1.60 -32.70 11.19
N LYS A 225 -1.63 -31.49 10.61
CA LYS A 225 -0.40 -30.75 10.28
C LYS A 225 0.09 -29.93 11.49
N SER A 226 1.41 -29.84 11.66
CA SER A 226 2.01 -29.03 12.72
C SER A 226 1.95 -27.54 12.36
N VAL A 227 1.34 -26.74 13.23
CA VAL A 227 1.32 -25.27 13.15
C VAL A 227 2.74 -24.70 13.28
N LEU A 228 3.56 -25.25 14.18
CA LEU A 228 4.90 -24.75 14.44
C LEU A 228 5.81 -24.84 13.21
N GLY A 229 5.62 -25.88 12.39
CA GLY A 229 6.37 -26.07 11.15
C GLY A 229 6.00 -25.08 10.04
N ARG A 230 4.96 -24.25 10.22
CA ARG A 230 4.54 -23.26 9.23
C ARG A 230 5.16 -21.88 9.47
N PHE A 231 5.60 -21.60 10.68
CA PHE A 231 6.35 -20.38 10.98
C PHE A 231 7.63 -20.34 10.16
N THR A 232 7.82 -19.26 9.44
CA THR A 232 9.02 -19.00 8.65
C THR A 232 9.58 -17.64 9.02
N PHE A 233 10.90 -17.55 8.99
CA PHE A 233 11.64 -16.30 9.11
C PHE A 233 12.15 -15.82 7.75
N GLU A 234 11.77 -16.48 6.65
CA GLU A 234 12.03 -15.99 5.31
C GLU A 234 10.93 -15.01 4.90
N ALA A 235 11.33 -13.77 4.59
CA ALA A 235 10.41 -12.77 4.08
C ALA A 235 9.86 -13.19 2.72
N VAL A 236 8.60 -12.84 2.44
CA VAL A 236 7.99 -13.13 1.13
C VAL A 236 8.69 -12.31 0.06
N VAL A 237 9.15 -13.00 -0.98
CA VAL A 237 9.85 -12.40 -2.11
C VAL A 237 8.82 -12.02 -3.19
N PRO A 238 9.00 -10.90 -3.90
CA PRO A 238 8.08 -10.50 -4.96
C PRO A 238 8.09 -11.52 -6.08
N ALA A 239 6.91 -11.90 -6.58
CA ALA A 239 6.82 -12.79 -7.71
C ALA A 239 7.48 -12.14 -8.94
N ARG A 240 8.36 -12.90 -9.60
CA ARG A 240 8.98 -12.52 -10.89
C ARG A 240 8.07 -12.81 -12.08
N THR A 241 7.00 -13.57 -11.87
CA THR A 241 5.96 -13.82 -12.87
C THR A 241 5.03 -12.62 -12.97
N LEU A 242 4.49 -12.40 -14.17
CA LEU A 242 3.52 -11.35 -14.41
C LEU A 242 2.17 -11.73 -13.79
N ARG A 243 1.51 -10.76 -13.13
CA ARG A 243 0.16 -10.96 -12.57
C ARG A 243 -0.91 -10.95 -13.66
N HIS A 244 -0.70 -10.15 -14.69
CA HIS A 244 -1.57 -10.03 -15.85
C HIS A 244 -0.76 -10.24 -17.12
N GLN A 245 -1.42 -10.75 -18.16
CA GLN A 245 -0.82 -10.79 -19.48
C GLN A 245 -0.55 -9.34 -19.95
N PRO A 246 0.66 -9.03 -20.44
CA PRO A 246 1.06 -7.68 -20.84
C PRO A 246 0.51 -7.36 -22.25
N VAL A 247 -0.81 -7.46 -22.40
CA VAL A 247 -1.52 -7.18 -23.65
C VAL A 247 -1.90 -5.71 -23.66
N SER A 248 -1.76 -5.07 -24.81
CA SER A 248 -2.10 -3.66 -24.93
C SER A 248 -3.61 -3.42 -24.77
N TRP A 249 -3.99 -2.22 -24.34
CA TRP A 249 -5.39 -1.81 -24.28
C TRP A 249 -6.05 -1.86 -25.66
N LEU A 250 -5.30 -1.51 -26.71
CA LEU A 250 -5.77 -1.52 -28.09
C LEU A 250 -6.21 -2.93 -28.53
N GLU A 251 -5.43 -3.94 -28.16
CA GLU A 251 -5.70 -5.34 -28.49
C GLU A 251 -6.80 -5.95 -27.59
N SER A 252 -6.84 -5.59 -26.31
CA SER A 252 -7.73 -6.24 -25.34
C SER A 252 -9.13 -5.63 -25.25
N LYS A 253 -9.24 -4.30 -25.28
CA LYS A 253 -10.50 -3.58 -25.05
C LYS A 253 -10.87 -2.71 -26.24
N GLY A 254 -9.94 -1.88 -26.74
CA GLY A 254 -10.10 -0.98 -27.91
C GLY A 254 -11.26 0.03 -27.87
N LEU A 255 -12.18 -0.07 -26.90
CA LEU A 255 -13.40 0.72 -26.83
C LEU A 255 -13.18 2.01 -26.05
N ARG A 256 -13.54 3.13 -26.69
CA ARG A 256 -13.56 4.43 -26.04
C ARG A 256 -14.62 4.46 -24.95
N GLN A 257 -14.31 5.15 -23.85
CA GLN A 257 -15.14 5.26 -22.66
C GLN A 257 -15.42 6.73 -22.38
N GLU A 258 -16.65 7.02 -21.98
CA GLU A 258 -16.97 8.28 -21.34
C GLU A 258 -16.65 8.18 -19.85
N ARG A 259 -16.09 9.26 -19.30
CA ARG A 259 -15.77 9.39 -17.88
C ARG A 259 -16.58 10.55 -17.31
N GLN A 260 -16.87 10.47 -16.03
CA GLN A 260 -17.54 11.54 -15.30
C GLN A 260 -16.54 12.14 -14.34
N TRP A 261 -15.59 12.89 -14.90
CA TRP A 261 -14.51 13.48 -14.11
C TRP A 261 -15.07 14.36 -13.00
N VAL A 262 -14.64 14.09 -11.77
CA VAL A 262 -14.97 14.93 -10.62
C VAL A 262 -14.08 16.17 -10.64
N SER A 263 -14.65 17.34 -10.35
CA SER A 263 -13.90 18.59 -10.27
C SER A 263 -12.82 18.51 -9.17
N VAL A 264 -11.75 19.31 -9.29
CA VAL A 264 -10.72 19.38 -8.25
C VAL A 264 -11.27 19.87 -6.91
N ASP A 265 -12.25 20.77 -6.92
CA ASP A 265 -12.82 21.37 -5.71
C ASP A 265 -13.69 20.37 -4.94
N ASP A 266 -14.42 19.51 -5.65
CA ASP A 266 -15.34 18.55 -5.06
C ASP A 266 -14.66 17.23 -4.67
N SER A 267 -13.56 16.89 -5.35
CA SER A 267 -12.93 15.57 -5.26
C SER A 267 -12.40 15.23 -3.87
N PHE A 268 -12.84 14.08 -3.36
CA PHE A 268 -12.33 13.55 -2.10
C PHE A 268 -10.92 12.98 -2.25
N GLN A 269 -10.63 12.23 -3.32
CA GLN A 269 -9.29 11.67 -3.54
C GLN A 269 -8.25 12.77 -3.76
N TRP A 270 -8.60 13.84 -4.46
CA TRP A 270 -7.70 14.97 -4.68
C TRP A 270 -7.34 15.66 -3.37
N ARG A 271 -8.32 15.95 -2.50
CA ARG A 271 -8.05 16.49 -1.16
C ARG A 271 -7.15 15.57 -0.33
N CYS A 272 -7.30 14.26 -0.45
CA CYS A 272 -6.39 13.30 0.19
C CYS A 272 -4.98 13.36 -0.39
N PHE A 273 -4.85 13.44 -1.72
CA PHE A 273 -3.56 13.58 -2.39
C PHE A 273 -2.83 14.87 -1.97
N GLN A 274 -3.55 15.99 -1.90
CA GLN A 274 -2.99 17.25 -1.39
C GLN A 274 -2.43 17.07 0.03
N ARG A 275 -3.15 16.37 0.92
CA ARG A 275 -2.65 16.06 2.28
C ARG A 275 -1.44 15.13 2.28
N VAL A 276 -1.29 14.25 1.29
CA VAL A 276 -0.07 13.44 1.12
C VAL A 276 1.12 14.33 0.78
N VAL A 277 0.96 15.25 -0.18
CA VAL A 277 2.02 16.21 -0.55
C VAL A 277 2.44 17.04 0.67
N GLU A 278 1.48 17.63 1.38
CA GLU A 278 1.75 18.44 2.58
C GLU A 278 2.39 17.60 3.71
N LEU A 279 1.97 16.34 3.89
CA LEU A 279 2.59 15.44 4.87
C LEU A 279 4.06 15.18 4.55
N LEU A 280 4.39 14.93 3.28
CA LEU A 280 5.76 14.67 2.86
C LEU A 280 6.64 15.92 2.98
N LEU A 281 6.13 17.08 2.58
CA LEU A 281 6.81 18.37 2.75
C LEU A 281 7.05 18.70 4.24
N ALA A 282 6.04 18.49 5.10
CA ALA A 282 6.15 18.71 6.54
C ALA A 282 7.21 17.80 7.22
N ARG A 283 7.54 16.67 6.59
CA ARG A 283 8.63 15.76 7.01
C ARG A 283 9.98 16.13 6.38
N GLY A 284 10.10 17.33 5.80
CA GLY A 284 11.33 17.84 5.19
C GLY A 284 11.76 17.06 3.95
N ASN A 285 10.86 16.30 3.30
CA ASN A 285 11.21 15.59 2.08
C ASN A 285 11.30 16.58 0.89
N SER A 286 12.24 16.32 0.00
CA SER A 286 12.25 16.93 -1.33
C SER A 286 11.29 16.15 -2.22
N VAL A 287 10.16 16.75 -2.59
CA VAL A 287 9.07 16.07 -3.30
C VAL A 287 9.05 16.45 -4.76
N PHE A 288 9.01 15.45 -5.64
CA PHE A 288 8.74 15.61 -7.06
C PHE A 288 7.47 14.85 -7.41
N VAL A 289 6.51 15.51 -8.07
CA VAL A 289 5.27 14.87 -8.49
C VAL A 289 5.30 14.54 -9.97
N LEU A 290 4.97 13.29 -10.30
CA LEU A 290 4.65 12.87 -11.65
C LEU A 290 3.12 12.81 -11.80
N LEU A 291 2.54 13.70 -12.60
CA LEU A 291 1.11 13.71 -12.91
C LEU A 291 0.82 12.84 -14.14
N GLY A 292 0.15 11.71 -13.94
CA GLY A 292 -0.06 10.67 -14.96
C GLY A 292 1.11 9.68 -15.04
N PRO A 293 1.17 8.84 -16.09
CA PRO A 293 0.42 8.93 -17.34
C PRO A 293 -1.04 8.47 -17.23
N TYR A 294 -1.86 8.93 -18.17
CA TYR A 294 -3.23 8.45 -18.36
C TYR A 294 -3.44 8.18 -19.85
N ASN A 295 -4.12 7.07 -20.16
CA ASN A 295 -4.38 6.64 -21.53
C ASN A 295 -5.49 7.48 -22.16
N GLU A 296 -5.15 8.67 -22.67
CA GLU A 296 -6.11 9.55 -23.33
C GLU A 296 -6.73 8.93 -24.60
N HIS A 297 -6.12 7.91 -25.20
CA HIS A 297 -6.67 7.21 -26.38
C HIS A 297 -7.98 6.48 -26.08
N MET A 298 -8.20 6.12 -24.81
CA MET A 298 -9.45 5.52 -24.37
C MET A 298 -10.60 6.53 -24.25
N LEU A 299 -10.34 7.83 -24.29
CA LEU A 299 -11.37 8.83 -24.07
C LEU A 299 -12.11 9.18 -25.36
N SER A 300 -13.41 9.47 -25.24
CA SER A 300 -14.16 10.15 -26.30
C SER A 300 -13.58 11.56 -26.56
N PRO A 301 -13.84 12.19 -27.72
CA PRO A 301 -13.39 13.55 -27.99
C PRO A 301 -13.81 14.55 -26.90
N ARG A 302 -15.04 14.42 -26.39
CA ARG A 302 -15.53 15.21 -25.25
C ARG A 302 -14.75 14.89 -23.97
N GLY A 303 -14.55 13.61 -23.67
CA GLY A 303 -13.79 13.18 -22.49
C GLY A 303 -12.35 13.68 -22.48
N LYS A 304 -11.70 13.83 -23.65
CA LYS A 304 -10.37 14.45 -23.77
C LYS A 304 -10.37 15.93 -23.38
N VAL A 305 -11.40 16.69 -23.76
CA VAL A 305 -11.53 18.11 -23.38
C VAL A 305 -11.72 18.23 -21.87
N GLU A 306 -12.62 17.42 -21.29
CA GLU A 306 -12.89 17.40 -19.85
C GLU A 306 -11.64 16.97 -19.05
N TYR A 307 -10.94 15.93 -19.50
CA TYR A 307 -9.68 15.50 -18.90
C TYR A 307 -8.59 16.57 -19.03
N GLY A 308 -8.50 17.25 -20.17
CA GLY A 308 -7.56 18.34 -20.40
C GLY A 308 -7.77 19.50 -19.41
N ALA A 309 -9.03 19.87 -19.13
CA ALA A 309 -9.38 20.85 -18.11
C ALA A 309 -8.96 20.36 -16.71
N LEU A 310 -9.32 19.13 -16.34
CA LEU A 310 -8.91 18.53 -15.06
C LEU A 310 -7.38 18.54 -14.89
N ARG A 311 -6.63 18.08 -15.90
CA ARG A 311 -5.17 18.05 -15.88
C ARG A 311 -4.58 19.44 -15.68
N LYS A 312 -5.17 20.47 -16.30
CA LYS A 312 -4.75 21.86 -16.14
C LYS A 312 -4.93 22.33 -14.69
N ASP A 313 -6.08 22.04 -14.09
CA ASP A 313 -6.39 22.45 -12.72
C ASP A 313 -5.50 21.74 -11.69
N LEU A 314 -5.30 20.43 -11.85
CA LEU A 314 -4.36 19.64 -11.04
C LEU A 314 -2.93 20.22 -11.15
N SER A 315 -2.48 20.48 -12.37
CA SER A 315 -1.14 21.03 -12.62
C SER A 315 -0.99 22.44 -12.02
N ALA A 316 -2.02 23.28 -12.08
CA ALA A 316 -1.99 24.62 -11.52
C ALA A 316 -1.79 24.58 -9.99
N TRP A 317 -2.50 23.71 -9.30
CA TRP A 317 -2.30 23.53 -7.86
C TRP A 317 -0.91 22.97 -7.54
N LEU A 318 -0.44 21.96 -8.27
CA LEU A 318 0.89 21.36 -8.05
C LEU A 318 2.02 22.39 -8.24
N ARG A 319 1.94 23.23 -9.28
CA ARG A 319 2.92 24.31 -9.50
C ARG A 319 2.89 25.41 -8.44
N SER A 320 1.81 25.54 -7.68
CA SER A 320 1.71 26.52 -6.59
C SER A 320 2.43 26.05 -5.32
N ARG A 321 2.93 24.82 -5.29
CA ARG A 321 3.61 24.21 -4.14
C ARG A 321 5.12 24.19 -4.35
N PRO A 322 5.91 24.17 -3.26
CA PRO A 322 7.37 24.06 -3.34
C PRO A 322 7.79 22.60 -3.65
N ILE A 323 7.41 22.11 -4.82
CA ILE A 323 7.68 20.76 -5.31
C ILE A 323 8.19 20.82 -6.76
N GLY A 324 8.92 19.79 -7.18
CA GLY A 324 9.13 19.53 -8.59
C GLY A 324 7.86 18.92 -9.22
N LEU A 325 7.65 19.14 -10.52
CA LEU A 325 6.49 18.63 -11.24
C LEU A 325 6.87 18.25 -12.68
N ALA A 326 6.60 17.00 -13.05
CA ALA A 326 6.47 16.58 -14.44
C ALA A 326 5.01 16.22 -14.73
N VAL A 327 4.49 16.75 -15.84
CA VAL A 327 3.17 16.35 -16.35
C VAL A 327 3.42 15.37 -17.48
N ALA A 328 3.04 14.11 -17.29
CA ALA A 328 3.31 13.06 -18.25
C ALA A 328 2.64 13.37 -19.58
N GLU A 329 3.42 13.29 -20.67
CA GLU A 329 2.88 13.28 -22.02
C GLU A 329 2.06 11.99 -22.26
N VAL A 330 1.16 12.06 -23.23
CA VAL A 330 0.38 10.89 -23.63
C VAL A 330 1.30 9.91 -24.35
N LEU A 331 1.53 8.75 -23.72
CA LEU A 331 2.29 7.68 -24.36
C LEU A 331 1.50 7.12 -25.57
N PRO A 332 2.20 6.50 -26.55
CA PRO A 332 1.53 5.72 -27.60
C PRO A 332 0.59 4.67 -27.00
N SER A 333 -0.52 4.41 -27.69
CA SER A 333 -1.63 3.59 -27.14
C SER A 333 -1.22 2.14 -26.87
N GLU A 334 -0.31 1.61 -27.67
CA GLU A 334 0.27 0.28 -27.57
C GLU A 334 1.11 0.09 -26.31
N LEU A 335 1.55 1.19 -25.68
CA LEU A 335 2.35 1.15 -24.46
C LEU A 335 1.50 1.11 -23.19
N PHE A 336 0.17 1.12 -23.28
CA PHE A 336 -0.72 0.99 -22.14
C PHE A 336 -1.39 -0.38 -22.10
N ALA A 337 -1.51 -0.96 -20.91
CA ALA A 337 -2.37 -2.11 -20.66
C ALA A 337 -3.84 -1.70 -20.45
N ASP A 338 -4.08 -0.54 -19.83
CA ASP A 338 -5.41 -0.05 -19.49
C ASP A 338 -5.51 1.50 -19.45
N ALA A 339 -6.28 2.05 -18.50
CA ALA A 339 -6.51 3.47 -18.34
C ALA A 339 -5.28 4.26 -17.86
N SER A 340 -4.37 3.64 -17.11
CA SER A 340 -3.24 4.37 -16.52
C SER A 340 -1.96 3.56 -16.43
N HIS A 341 -1.99 2.23 -16.62
CA HIS A 341 -0.81 1.39 -16.44
C HIS A 341 -0.01 1.25 -17.74
N PRO A 342 1.24 1.73 -17.79
CA PRO A 342 2.16 1.39 -18.86
C PRO A 342 2.56 -0.08 -18.84
N LEU A 343 2.87 -0.60 -20.03
CA LEU A 343 3.67 -1.80 -20.23
C LEU A 343 5.17 -1.45 -20.06
N GLU A 344 6.04 -2.46 -20.11
CA GLU A 344 7.49 -2.27 -19.91
C GLU A 344 8.10 -1.18 -20.80
N ALA A 345 7.84 -1.23 -22.11
CA ALA A 345 8.31 -0.19 -23.03
C ALA A 345 7.70 1.19 -22.73
N GLY A 346 6.51 1.24 -22.15
CA GLY A 346 5.89 2.47 -21.66
C GLY A 346 6.60 3.06 -20.43
N TYR A 347 7.02 2.23 -19.47
CA TYR A 347 7.84 2.70 -18.35
C TYR A 347 9.21 3.19 -18.80
N VAL A 348 9.85 2.49 -19.75
CA VAL A 348 11.12 2.95 -20.35
C VAL A 348 10.93 4.33 -20.97
N ARG A 349 9.89 4.50 -21.80
CA ARG A 349 9.60 5.79 -22.43
C ARG A 349 9.32 6.89 -21.40
N LEU A 350 8.58 6.58 -20.34
CA LEU A 350 8.28 7.52 -19.26
C LEU A 350 9.54 7.93 -18.49
N ALA A 351 10.45 6.99 -18.24
CA ALA A 351 11.74 7.26 -17.60
C ALA A 351 12.65 8.13 -18.48
N GLU A 352 12.70 7.88 -19.80
CA GLU A 352 13.42 8.72 -20.76
C GLU A 352 12.90 10.17 -20.76
N LEU A 353 11.57 10.35 -20.74
CA LEU A 353 10.95 11.68 -20.69
C LEU A 353 11.29 12.41 -19.40
N LEU A 354 11.29 11.71 -18.25
CA LEU A 354 11.71 12.28 -16.98
C LEU A 354 13.20 12.63 -16.97
N ALA A 355 14.06 11.75 -17.47
CA ALA A 355 15.51 12.00 -17.55
C ALA A 355 15.85 13.19 -18.47
N ALA A 356 15.00 13.48 -19.46
CA ALA A 356 15.13 14.64 -20.33
C ALA A 356 14.50 15.94 -19.73
N ASP A 357 13.72 15.84 -18.65
CA ASP A 357 13.07 16.99 -18.00
C ASP A 357 14.09 17.75 -17.12
N PRO A 358 14.39 19.03 -17.43
CA PRO A 358 15.32 19.83 -16.63
C PRO A 358 14.89 19.99 -15.17
N ALA A 359 13.59 20.05 -14.88
CA ALA A 359 13.12 20.16 -13.51
C ALA A 359 13.38 18.88 -12.72
N PHE A 360 13.26 17.71 -13.36
CA PHE A 360 13.55 16.43 -12.74
C PHE A 360 15.05 16.25 -12.50
N THR A 361 15.88 16.55 -13.50
CA THR A 361 17.33 16.43 -13.37
C THR A 361 17.92 17.41 -12.35
N GLN A 362 17.42 18.65 -12.30
CA GLN A 362 17.79 19.60 -11.24
C GLN A 362 17.39 19.09 -9.86
N TRP A 363 16.16 18.60 -9.71
CA TRP A 363 15.68 18.04 -8.44
C TRP A 363 16.48 16.81 -7.98
N LEU A 364 17.00 16.01 -8.90
CA LEU A 364 17.90 14.90 -8.57
C LEU A 364 19.27 15.38 -8.06
N GLN A 365 19.70 16.58 -8.43
CA GLN A 365 21.00 17.14 -8.02
C GLN A 365 20.92 17.93 -6.71
N ASP A 366 19.79 18.59 -6.45
CA ASP A 366 19.49 19.34 -5.21
C ASP A 366 19.31 18.41 -4.01
#